data_AF-E1LRN8-F1
#
_entry.id   AF-E1LRN8-F1
#
_cell.length_a   1.000
_cell.length_b   1.000
_cell.length_c   1.000
_cell.angle_alpha   90.00
_cell.angle_beta   90.00
_cell.angle_gamma   90.00
#
_symmetry.space_group_name_H-M   'P 1'
#
loop_
_entity.id
_entity.type
_entity.pdbx_description
1 polymer ?
#
loop_
_entity_poly.entity_id
_entity_poly.type
_entity_poly.pdbx_seq_one_letter_code
_entity_poly.pdbx_strand_id
1 'polypeptide(L)'
;MQDVLKWCSGIKELNPLKLDELSDESENKYPFYGQAIINNGIISYHNLRREVLNNPDGRPTILIHSNNQNIVYLESPFYLKDGHGATSVLQSEKLDKYTAFYLMTAIKKVIEKRFNYNAKATKIGLKETEIQLPIQNGQIDYTFMSDFIRAVEKLVIKDLVIWADKKIAATKEVVAR
;
A
#
# COMPACT_ATOMS: atom_id res chain seq x y z
N MET A 1 -1.25 20.23 15.16
CA MET A 1 -1.45 18.85 14.71
C MET A 1 -2.46 18.87 13.56
N GLN A 2 -2.19 18.18 12.46
CA GLN A 2 -3.02 18.19 11.25
C GLN A 2 -3.23 16.75 10.77
N ASP A 3 -4.47 16.39 10.44
CA ASP A 3 -4.78 15.10 9.82
C ASP A 3 -4.33 15.07 8.36
N VAL A 4 -3.51 14.08 8.01
CA VAL A 4 -2.93 13.93 6.66
C VAL A 4 -3.60 12.82 5.82
N LEU A 5 -4.17 11.82 6.50
CA LEU A 5 -4.87 10.69 5.89
C LEU A 5 -6.29 10.60 6.48
N LYS A 6 -7.26 10.30 5.62
CA LYS A 6 -8.66 10.09 5.97
C LYS A 6 -8.94 8.60 6.04
N TRP A 7 -9.60 8.19 7.12
CA TRP A 7 -10.08 6.82 7.31
C TRP A 7 -11.33 6.58 6.47
N CYS A 8 -11.27 5.64 5.54
CA CYS A 8 -12.43 5.29 4.71
C CYS A 8 -13.46 4.52 5.55
N SER A 9 -14.72 4.97 5.50
CA SER A 9 -15.87 4.27 6.06
C SER A 9 -16.57 3.42 4.99
N GLY A 10 -17.41 2.48 5.42
CA GLY A 10 -18.23 1.68 4.50
C GLY A 10 -17.48 0.63 3.67
N ILE A 11 -16.21 0.37 4.00
CA ILE A 11 -15.40 -0.67 3.33
C ILE A 11 -16.08 -2.03 3.46
N LYS A 12 -16.21 -2.73 2.34
CA LYS A 12 -16.79 -4.06 2.23
C LYS A 12 -15.70 -5.10 2.51
N GLU A 13 -15.84 -5.79 3.63
CA GLU A 13 -15.01 -6.94 4.02
C GLU A 13 -15.77 -8.24 3.71
N LEU A 14 -15.14 -9.16 3.00
CA LEU A 14 -15.79 -10.36 2.43
C LEU A 14 -15.30 -11.64 3.11
N ASN A 15 -16.24 -12.51 3.47
CA ASN A 15 -15.92 -13.86 3.92
C ASN A 15 -15.45 -14.70 2.71
N PRO A 16 -14.21 -15.25 2.72
CA PRO A 16 -13.70 -16.05 1.62
C PRO A 16 -14.54 -17.27 1.28
N LEU A 17 -15.27 -17.81 2.26
CA LEU A 17 -16.13 -18.98 2.07
C LEU A 17 -17.42 -18.67 1.30
N LYS A 18 -17.72 -17.38 1.06
CA LYS A 18 -18.94 -16.92 0.39
C LYS A 18 -18.68 -16.21 -0.93
N LEU A 19 -17.45 -16.30 -1.47
CA LEU A 19 -17.10 -15.58 -2.71
C LEU A 19 -17.87 -16.09 -3.93
N ASP A 20 -18.16 -17.39 -3.97
CA ASP A 20 -18.92 -18.00 -5.08
C ASP A 20 -20.34 -17.42 -5.18
N GLU A 21 -20.98 -17.14 -4.04
CA GLU A 21 -22.29 -16.47 -3.96
C GLU A 21 -22.27 -15.02 -4.46
N LEU A 22 -21.08 -14.41 -4.53
CA LEU A 22 -20.87 -13.04 -4.96
C LEU A 22 -20.28 -12.94 -6.37
N SER A 23 -20.00 -14.06 -7.02
CA SER A 23 -19.30 -14.09 -8.31
C SER A 23 -20.22 -13.62 -9.44
N ASP A 24 -19.65 -12.84 -10.35
CA ASP A 24 -20.31 -12.36 -11.56
C ASP A 24 -19.29 -12.36 -12.70
N GLU A 25 -19.43 -13.30 -13.64
CA GLU A 25 -18.47 -13.45 -14.74
C GLU A 25 -18.50 -12.29 -15.75
N SER A 26 -19.55 -11.47 -15.74
CA SER A 26 -19.63 -10.28 -16.57
C SER A 26 -18.84 -9.09 -16.00
N GLU A 27 -18.48 -9.14 -14.72
CA GLU A 27 -17.70 -8.12 -14.04
C GLU A 27 -16.18 -8.27 -14.27
N ASN A 28 -15.47 -7.15 -14.14
CA ASN A 28 -14.01 -7.15 -14.25
C ASN A 28 -13.34 -7.88 -13.08
N LYS A 29 -12.16 -8.44 -13.35
CA LYS A 29 -11.35 -9.10 -12.33
C LYS A 29 -10.52 -8.09 -11.55
N TYR A 30 -10.67 -8.05 -10.23
CA TYR A 30 -9.93 -7.17 -9.33
C TYR A 30 -9.16 -7.94 -8.25
N PRO A 31 -8.07 -7.36 -7.70
CA PRO A 31 -7.31 -7.98 -6.63
C PRO A 31 -8.14 -8.13 -5.35
N PHE A 32 -8.01 -9.29 -4.71
CA PHE A 32 -8.52 -9.57 -3.38
C PHE A 32 -7.38 -9.48 -2.38
N TYR A 33 -7.44 -8.47 -1.51
CA TYR A 33 -6.42 -8.23 -0.52
C TYR A 33 -6.72 -8.99 0.78
N GLY A 34 -5.71 -9.69 1.27
CA GLY A 34 -5.65 -10.22 2.63
C GLY A 34 -4.61 -9.46 3.46
N GLN A 35 -4.24 -10.02 4.59
CA GLN A 35 -3.16 -9.48 5.44
C GLN A 35 -1.80 -10.13 5.13
N ALA A 36 -1.61 -10.68 3.92
CA ALA A 36 -0.34 -11.31 3.55
C ALA A 36 0.80 -10.26 3.47
N ILE A 37 2.01 -10.63 3.88
CA ILE A 37 3.21 -9.77 3.77
C ILE A 37 3.93 -9.95 2.42
N ILE A 38 3.53 -10.95 1.65
CA ILE A 38 4.02 -11.23 0.30
C ILE A 38 3.05 -10.66 -0.74
N ASN A 39 3.53 -10.46 -1.97
CA ASN A 39 2.71 -10.01 -3.11
C ASN A 39 1.88 -8.75 -2.82
N ASN A 40 2.42 -7.82 -2.03
CA ASN A 40 1.73 -6.60 -1.59
C ASN A 40 0.34 -6.87 -0.97
N GLY A 41 0.15 -8.02 -0.30
CA GLY A 41 -1.11 -8.37 0.34
C GLY A 41 -2.18 -8.98 -0.58
N ILE A 42 -1.93 -9.08 -1.88
CA ILE A 42 -2.87 -9.71 -2.83
C ILE A 42 -2.83 -11.23 -2.65
N ILE A 43 -3.97 -11.84 -2.32
CA ILE A 43 -4.11 -13.29 -2.10
C ILE A 43 -4.75 -14.02 -3.29
N SER A 44 -5.55 -13.33 -4.09
CA SER A 44 -6.18 -13.87 -5.30
C SER A 44 -6.78 -12.72 -6.12
N TYR A 45 -7.42 -13.06 -7.24
CA TYR A 45 -8.16 -12.13 -8.09
C TYR A 45 -9.56 -12.71 -8.33
N HIS A 46 -10.60 -11.89 -8.26
CA HIS A 46 -11.99 -12.31 -8.44
C HIS A 46 -12.77 -11.30 -9.29
N ASN A 47 -13.84 -11.77 -9.91
CA ASN A 47 -14.87 -11.01 -10.60
C ASN A 47 -16.16 -11.15 -9.76
N LEU A 48 -16.36 -10.21 -8.83
CA LEU A 48 -17.52 -10.21 -7.94
C LEU A 48 -18.44 -9.04 -8.26
N ARG A 49 -19.69 -9.16 -7.85
CA ARG A 49 -20.69 -8.10 -8.07
C ARG A 49 -20.22 -6.72 -7.62
N ARG A 50 -20.60 -5.68 -8.35
CA ARG A 50 -20.14 -4.30 -8.14
C ARG A 50 -20.44 -3.74 -6.74
N GLU A 51 -21.49 -4.21 -6.06
CA GLU A 51 -21.90 -3.69 -4.74
C GLU A 51 -20.90 -4.03 -3.62
N VAL A 52 -20.05 -5.03 -3.84
CA VAL A 52 -18.98 -5.42 -2.91
C VAL A 52 -17.61 -4.87 -3.30
N LEU A 53 -17.52 -4.12 -4.40
CA LEU A 53 -16.29 -3.50 -4.87
C LEU A 53 -15.94 -2.26 -4.05
N ASN A 54 -14.72 -2.23 -3.52
CA ASN A 54 -14.17 -1.04 -2.87
C ASN A 54 -13.39 -0.20 -3.88
N ASN A 55 -13.40 1.12 -3.67
CA ASN A 55 -12.61 2.09 -4.45
C ASN A 55 -12.84 1.97 -5.98
N PRO A 56 -14.10 2.07 -6.46
CA PRO A 56 -14.42 1.85 -7.88
C PRO A 56 -13.71 2.82 -8.83
N ASP A 57 -13.32 4.00 -8.35
CA ASP A 57 -12.59 5.00 -9.14
C ASP A 57 -11.06 4.81 -9.11
N GLY A 58 -10.56 3.77 -8.43
CA GLY A 58 -9.13 3.47 -8.37
C GLY A 58 -8.27 4.55 -7.68
N ARG A 59 -8.84 5.29 -6.73
CA ARG A 59 -8.11 6.35 -6.02
C ARG A 59 -6.90 5.79 -5.25
N PRO A 60 -5.78 6.54 -5.18
CA PRO A 60 -4.66 6.25 -4.29
C PRO A 60 -5.12 5.87 -2.89
N THR A 61 -4.73 4.68 -2.44
CA THR A 61 -5.19 4.08 -1.18
C THR A 61 -4.03 3.39 -0.47
N ILE A 62 -3.96 3.58 0.86
CA ILE A 62 -3.06 2.83 1.74
C ILE A 62 -3.89 1.84 2.57
N LEU A 63 -3.49 0.57 2.60
CA LEU A 63 -3.97 -0.41 3.56
C LEU A 63 -2.94 -0.57 4.67
N ILE A 64 -3.39 -0.59 5.93
CA ILE A 64 -2.55 -0.94 7.08
C ILE A 64 -3.15 -2.17 7.75
N HIS A 65 -2.36 -3.25 7.81
CA HIS A 65 -2.75 -4.50 8.45
C HIS A 65 -2.22 -4.54 9.89
N SER A 66 -3.12 -4.33 10.85
CA SER A 66 -2.83 -4.18 12.28
C SER A 66 -2.08 -5.36 12.90
N ASN A 67 -2.28 -6.58 12.41
CA ASN A 67 -1.71 -7.79 13.01
C ASN A 67 -0.21 -7.96 12.75
N ASN A 68 0.27 -7.50 11.58
CA ASN A 68 1.65 -7.69 11.16
C ASN A 68 2.33 -6.40 10.69
N GLN A 69 1.64 -5.25 10.85
CA GLN A 69 2.14 -3.92 10.52
C GLN A 69 2.49 -3.74 9.04
N ASN A 70 1.98 -4.63 8.17
CA ASN A 70 2.19 -4.50 6.73
C ASN A 70 1.40 -3.30 6.20
N ILE A 71 2.06 -2.48 5.38
CA ILE A 71 1.49 -1.29 4.76
C ILE A 71 1.55 -1.48 3.25
N VAL A 72 0.39 -1.40 2.60
CA VAL A 72 0.22 -1.65 1.16
C VAL A 72 -0.28 -0.39 0.48
N TYR A 73 0.27 -0.10 -0.70
CA TYR A 73 -0.24 0.93 -1.60
C TYR A 73 -0.99 0.32 -2.78
N LEU A 74 -2.12 0.93 -3.17
CA LEU A 74 -2.83 0.57 -4.39
C LEU A 74 -3.55 1.78 -5.02
N GLU A 75 -3.71 1.73 -6.33
CA GLU A 75 -4.46 2.67 -7.17
C GLU A 75 -5.43 1.90 -8.08
N SER A 76 -6.24 1.03 -7.47
CA SER A 76 -7.20 0.20 -8.22
C SER A 76 -8.45 -0.10 -7.39
N PRO A 77 -9.57 -0.47 -8.05
CA PRO A 77 -10.66 -1.12 -7.37
C PRO A 77 -10.20 -2.46 -6.78
N PHE A 78 -10.77 -2.83 -5.64
CA PHE A 78 -10.32 -4.02 -4.92
C PHE A 78 -11.41 -4.65 -4.07
N TYR A 79 -11.22 -5.93 -3.76
CA TYR A 79 -11.96 -6.63 -2.71
C TYR A 79 -11.08 -6.80 -1.49
N LEU A 80 -11.68 -6.87 -0.30
CA LEU A 80 -10.96 -7.01 0.95
C LEU A 80 -11.47 -8.21 1.73
N LYS A 81 -10.57 -9.12 2.11
CA LYS A 81 -10.91 -10.27 2.95
C LYS A 81 -11.31 -9.78 4.35
N ASP A 82 -12.37 -10.35 4.90
CA ASP A 82 -12.73 -10.15 6.31
C ASP A 82 -11.55 -10.50 7.21
N GLY A 83 -11.07 -9.46 7.89
CA GLY A 83 -9.96 -9.50 8.82
C GLY A 83 -10.40 -9.22 10.25
N HIS A 84 -11.71 -9.26 10.53
CA HIS A 84 -12.29 -8.87 11.82
C HIS A 84 -11.89 -7.43 12.20
N GLY A 85 -11.86 -6.54 11.21
CA GLY A 85 -11.43 -5.15 11.41
C GLY A 85 -9.93 -4.98 11.64
N ALA A 86 -9.09 -5.95 11.30
CA ALA A 86 -7.64 -5.79 11.40
C ALA A 86 -7.00 -5.05 10.20
N THR A 87 -7.80 -4.62 9.22
CA THR A 87 -7.31 -3.79 8.10
C THR A 87 -7.91 -2.38 8.18
N SER A 88 -7.05 -1.38 8.05
CA SER A 88 -7.42 0.03 7.96
C SER A 88 -7.22 0.51 6.54
N VAL A 89 -8.21 1.22 5.98
CA VAL A 89 -8.17 1.77 4.62
C VAL A 89 -8.09 3.29 4.69
N LEU A 90 -7.08 3.87 4.07
CA LEU A 90 -6.72 5.28 4.19
C LEU A 90 -6.57 5.93 2.82
N GLN A 91 -7.13 7.13 2.65
CA GLN A 91 -7.03 7.94 1.43
C GLN A 91 -6.76 9.41 1.76
N SER A 92 -6.30 10.21 0.80
CA SER A 92 -6.19 11.67 0.92
C SER A 92 -6.20 12.33 -0.45
N GLU A 93 -6.63 13.59 -0.52
CA GLU A 93 -6.56 14.39 -1.76
C GLU A 93 -5.12 14.75 -2.15
N LYS A 94 -4.18 14.61 -1.22
CA LYS A 94 -2.74 14.83 -1.45
C LYS A 94 -1.97 13.53 -1.68
N LEU A 95 -2.69 12.39 -1.76
CA LEU A 95 -2.09 11.08 -1.93
C LEU A 95 -1.92 10.78 -3.43
N ASP A 96 -0.68 10.50 -3.82
CA ASP A 96 -0.27 9.89 -5.08
C ASP A 96 0.81 8.84 -4.79
N LYS A 97 1.30 8.12 -5.80
CA LYS A 97 2.34 7.08 -5.63
C LYS A 97 3.53 7.56 -4.79
N TYR A 98 4.05 8.75 -5.05
CA TYR A 98 5.28 9.25 -4.43
C TYR A 98 5.02 9.78 -3.02
N THR A 99 3.95 10.57 -2.83
CA THR A 99 3.59 11.04 -1.48
C THR A 99 3.17 9.88 -0.59
N ALA A 100 2.51 8.85 -1.14
CA ALA A 100 2.17 7.62 -0.44
C ALA A 100 3.41 6.88 0.03
N PHE A 101 4.41 6.67 -0.82
CA PHE A 101 5.63 5.96 -0.41
C PHE A 101 6.38 6.68 0.70
N TYR A 102 6.43 8.01 0.67
CA TYR A 102 7.00 8.79 1.77
C TYR A 102 6.18 8.59 3.06
N LEU A 103 4.85 8.76 3.00
CA LEU A 103 3.95 8.62 4.14
C LEU A 103 4.02 7.20 4.74
N MET A 104 3.98 6.16 3.91
CA MET A 104 4.11 4.77 4.33
C MET A 104 5.43 4.56 5.08
N THR A 105 6.53 5.14 4.61
CA THR A 105 7.84 5.04 5.29
C THR A 105 7.82 5.75 6.64
N ALA A 106 7.24 6.95 6.72
CA ALA A 106 7.10 7.70 7.96
C ALA A 106 6.21 6.96 8.99
N ILE A 107 5.10 6.39 8.52
CA ILE A 107 4.18 5.58 9.34
C ILE A 107 4.90 4.33 9.84
N LYS A 108 5.53 3.56 8.94
CA LYS A 108 6.26 2.33 9.25
C LYS A 108 7.26 2.53 10.39
N LYS A 109 8.07 3.60 10.30
CA LYS A 109 9.06 3.98 11.32
C LYS A 109 8.46 4.18 12.71
N VAL A 110 7.24 4.70 12.81
CA VAL A 110 6.57 4.93 14.10
C VAL A 110 5.87 3.67 14.59
N ILE A 111 5.12 2.98 13.73
CA ILE A 111 4.35 1.79 14.14
C ILE A 111 5.24 0.64 14.57
N GLU A 112 6.41 0.45 13.93
CA GLU A 112 7.38 -0.61 14.30
C GLU A 112 8.02 -0.37 15.68
N LYS A 113 8.04 0.88 16.14
CA LYS A 113 8.53 1.24 17.48
C LYS A 113 7.43 1.20 18.53
N ARG A 114 6.21 1.59 18.15
CA ARG A 114 5.06 1.71 19.06
C ARG A 114 4.37 0.38 19.32
N PHE A 115 4.32 -0.50 18.33
CA PHE A 115 3.54 -1.72 18.38
C PHE A 115 4.42 -2.94 18.18
N ASN A 116 4.04 -4.04 18.83
CA ASN A 116 4.67 -5.34 18.68
C ASN A 116 3.63 -6.45 18.94
N TYR A 117 4.05 -7.71 18.97
CA TYR A 117 3.13 -8.83 19.19
C TYR A 117 2.31 -8.70 20.49
N ASN A 118 2.92 -8.18 21.56
CA ASN A 118 2.28 -7.98 22.87
C ASN A 118 1.49 -6.66 22.95
N ALA A 119 1.77 -5.71 22.06
CA ALA A 119 1.12 -4.40 21.98
C ALA A 119 0.61 -4.17 20.55
N LYS A 120 -0.54 -4.76 20.21
CA LYS A 120 -1.09 -4.76 18.84
C LYS A 120 -1.44 -3.35 18.36
N ALA A 121 -1.27 -3.11 17.06
CA ALA A 121 -1.65 -1.87 16.38
C ALA A 121 -3.17 -1.79 16.16
N THR A 122 -3.96 -1.64 17.23
CA THR A 122 -5.42 -1.51 17.13
C THR A 122 -5.82 -0.33 16.24
N LYS A 123 -7.04 -0.32 15.67
CA LYS A 123 -7.52 0.83 14.89
C LYS A 123 -7.42 2.14 15.67
N ILE A 124 -7.71 2.12 16.97
CA ILE A 124 -7.59 3.28 17.86
C ILE A 124 -6.12 3.70 18.00
N GLY A 125 -5.23 2.76 18.32
CA GLY A 125 -3.80 3.06 18.43
C GLY A 125 -3.20 3.62 17.13
N LEU A 126 -3.62 3.11 15.98
CA LEU A 126 -3.23 3.64 14.67
C LEU A 126 -3.76 5.06 14.44
N LYS A 127 -5.02 5.35 14.82
CA LYS A 127 -5.59 6.71 14.74
C LYS A 127 -4.84 7.73 15.58
N GLU A 128 -4.34 7.31 16.74
CA GLU A 128 -3.56 8.15 17.66
C GLU A 128 -2.07 8.19 17.30
N THR A 129 -1.66 7.64 16.15
CA THR A 129 -0.25 7.64 15.74
C THR A 129 0.09 8.94 15.03
N GLU A 130 1.00 9.70 15.65
CA GLU A 130 1.58 10.90 15.06
C GLU A 130 2.83 10.56 14.25
N ILE A 131 2.98 11.20 13.09
CA ILE A 131 4.16 11.10 12.24
C ILE A 131 4.76 12.49 12.03
N GLN A 132 6.09 12.55 11.87
CA GLN A 132 6.79 13.78 11.52
C GLN A 132 6.94 13.89 10.01
N LEU A 133 6.56 15.05 9.47
CA LEU A 133 6.60 15.35 8.04
C LEU A 133 7.39 16.63 7.76
N PRO A 134 7.97 16.77 6.56
CA PRO A 134 8.66 17.98 6.16
C PRO A 134 7.68 19.15 6.08
N ILE A 135 8.14 20.33 6.50
CA ILE A 135 7.37 21.58 6.50
C ILE A 135 8.15 22.65 5.75
N GLN A 136 7.48 23.34 4.85
CA GLN A 136 7.97 24.53 4.15
C GLN A 136 6.95 25.66 4.32
N ASN A 137 7.39 26.82 4.77
CA ASN A 137 6.54 28.01 4.98
C ASN A 137 5.29 27.72 5.85
N GLY A 138 5.45 26.89 6.89
CA GLY A 138 4.36 26.54 7.81
C GLY A 138 3.33 25.54 7.26
N GLN A 139 3.55 24.99 6.06
CA GLN A 139 2.70 23.95 5.46
C GLN A 139 3.49 22.67 5.19
N ILE A 140 2.81 21.52 5.14
CA ILE A 140 3.44 20.25 4.78
C ILE A 140 4.01 20.33 3.36
N ASP A 141 5.29 19.99 3.21
CA ASP A 141 6.01 20.05 1.94
C ASP A 141 5.86 18.73 1.16
N TYR A 142 4.70 18.59 0.50
CA TYR A 142 4.43 17.44 -0.37
C TYR A 142 5.33 17.40 -1.61
N THR A 143 5.83 18.55 -2.06
CA THR A 143 6.77 18.64 -3.19
C THR A 143 8.08 17.96 -2.83
N PHE A 144 8.67 18.32 -1.68
CA PHE A 144 9.86 17.65 -1.18
C PHE A 144 9.63 16.14 -1.00
N MET A 145 8.51 15.71 -0.43
CA MET A 145 8.19 14.29 -0.27
C MET A 145 8.21 13.56 -1.63
N SER A 146 7.59 14.14 -2.65
CA SER A 146 7.52 13.57 -3.99
C SER A 146 8.90 13.53 -4.66
N ASP A 147 9.61 14.65 -4.65
CA ASP A 147 10.94 14.78 -5.27
C ASP A 147 11.97 13.88 -4.60
N PHE A 148 11.91 13.74 -3.28
CA PHE A 148 12.78 12.83 -2.53
C PHE A 148 12.59 11.38 -2.95
N ILE A 149 11.34 10.89 -3.01
CA ILE A 149 11.07 9.51 -3.46
C ILE A 149 11.48 9.32 -4.92
N ARG A 150 11.24 10.30 -5.80
CA ARG A 150 11.68 10.24 -7.19
C ARG A 150 13.20 10.19 -7.32
N ALA A 151 13.93 10.94 -6.49
CA ALA A 151 15.39 10.89 -6.48
C ALA A 151 15.89 9.50 -6.04
N VAL A 152 15.30 8.93 -4.98
CA VAL A 152 15.60 7.56 -4.54
C VAL A 152 15.31 6.54 -5.65
N GLU A 153 14.14 6.60 -6.28
CA GLU A 153 13.75 5.70 -7.37
C GLU A 153 14.74 5.80 -8.55
N LYS A 154 15.15 7.00 -8.95
CA LYS A 154 16.15 7.23 -10.00
C LYS A 154 17.52 6.63 -9.67
N LEU A 155 17.97 6.77 -8.42
CA LEU A 155 19.23 6.18 -7.97
C LEU A 155 19.19 4.65 -8.06
N VAL A 156 18.10 4.03 -7.59
CA VAL A 156 17.91 2.58 -7.67
C VAL A 156 17.86 2.09 -9.12
N ILE A 157 17.14 2.77 -9.99
CA ILE A 157 17.07 2.42 -11.43
C ILE A 157 18.45 2.50 -12.07
N LYS A 158 19.21 3.55 -11.79
CA LYS A 158 20.57 3.72 -12.31
C LYS A 158 21.46 2.54 -11.91
N ASP A 159 21.45 2.16 -10.64
CA ASP A 159 22.28 1.07 -10.14
C ASP A 159 21.86 -0.28 -10.75
N LEU A 160 20.56 -0.50 -10.94
CA LEU A 160 20.02 -1.70 -11.59
C LEU A 160 20.47 -1.81 -13.06
N VAL A 161 20.43 -0.71 -13.81
CA VAL A 161 20.89 -0.68 -15.21
C VAL A 161 22.37 -1.03 -15.30
N ILE A 162 23.21 -0.40 -14.47
CA ILE A 162 24.65 -0.69 -14.41
C ILE A 162 24.90 -2.18 -14.07
N TRP A 163 24.15 -2.73 -13.13
CA TRP A 163 24.26 -4.15 -12.78
C TRP A 163 23.85 -5.07 -13.94
N ALA A 164 22.75 -4.76 -14.63
CA ALA A 164 22.25 -5.54 -15.75
C ALA A 164 23.23 -5.54 -16.93
N ASP A 165 23.80 -4.38 -17.27
CA ASP A 165 24.79 -4.24 -18.33
C ASP A 165 26.04 -5.07 -18.05
N LYS A 166 26.54 -5.03 -16.80
CA LYS A 166 27.67 -5.88 -16.36
C LYS A 166 27.36 -7.36 -16.52
N LYS A 167 26.14 -7.78 -16.15
CA LYS A 167 25.70 -9.17 -16.28
C LYS A 167 25.61 -9.60 -17.75
N ILE A 168 25.10 -8.74 -18.63
CA ILE A 168 25.05 -8.99 -20.08
C ILE A 168 26.45 -9.11 -20.67
N ALA A 169 27.36 -8.20 -20.34
CA ALA A 169 28.75 -8.22 -20.82
C ALA A 169 29.46 -9.52 -20.43
N ALA A 170 29.42 -9.90 -19.14
CA ALA A 170 30.02 -11.14 -18.66
C ALA A 170 29.43 -12.39 -19.34
N THR A 171 28.13 -12.39 -19.62
CA THR A 171 27.47 -13.51 -20.32
C THR A 171 27.95 -13.62 -21.78
N LYS A 172 28.14 -12.49 -22.48
CA LYS A 172 28.66 -12.47 -23.85
C LYS A 172 30.09 -13.00 -23.93
N GLU A 173 30.95 -12.67 -22.97
CA GLU A 173 32.33 -13.18 -22.92
C GLU A 173 32.39 -14.71 -22.76
N VAL A 174 31.48 -15.29 -21.98
CA VAL A 174 31.42 -16.75 -21.78
C VAL A 174 30.90 -17.46 -23.03
N VAL A 175 29.87 -16.92 -23.69
CA VAL A 175 29.29 -17.52 -24.91
C VAL A 175 30.20 -17.40 -26.13
N ALA A 176 31.07 -16.39 -26.16
CA ALA A 176 32.03 -16.19 -27.25
C ALA A 176 33.28 -17.09 -27.16
N ARG A 177 33.42 -17.89 -26.10
CA ARG A 177 34.47 -18.91 -25.93
C ARG A 177 33.95 -20.29 -26.32
#